data_AF-A0A1T5H045-F1
#
_entry.id   AF-A0A1T5H045-F1
#
_cell.length_a   1.000
_cell.length_b   1.000
_cell.length_c   1.000
_cell.angle_alpha   90.00
_cell.angle_beta   90.00
_cell.angle_gamma   90.00
#
_symmetry.space_group_name_H-M   'P 1'
#
loop_
_entity.id
_entity.type
_entity.pdbx_description
1 polymer ?
#
loop_
_entity_poly.entity_id
_entity_poly.type
_entity_poly.pdbx_seq_one_letter_code
_entity_poly.pdbx_strand_id
1 'polypeptide(L)'
;MATENNLKFNTFINEVKEQIQSHTLPLFYHVRGKLYKPLGTGVFVKIDNHYYLLTAGHVVSNKDEYDQSYPIFIVTKGGLIETDGLKFEASHFGDVGVIFLPTPIAELLIYSTTPLLEGQIRTDTSDIGRAFQYCILGYPKTRVTIGDDQINANYQFFLTRAASDKAFFFNKKNRDDDIFMEWDQFWDLEGNRVKRERPEGMSGSGLWYIDNTANYSGQYRISYQLIGIMYEYRTYKHPILVGSPISGFIQSIRMLRANPQALKKFNLPD
;
A
#
# COMPACT_ATOMS: atom_id res chain seq x y z
N MET A 1 -18.18 -30.35 -7.03
CA MET A 1 -18.65 -28.95 -6.96
C MET A 1 -17.81 -28.11 -5.99
N ALA A 2 -17.62 -28.47 -4.71
CA ALA A 2 -16.79 -27.69 -3.78
C ALA A 2 -15.30 -27.56 -4.21
N THR A 3 -14.72 -28.64 -4.75
CA THR A 3 -13.31 -28.68 -5.18
C THR A 3 -13.02 -27.82 -6.41
N GLU A 4 -13.96 -27.73 -7.35
CA GLU A 4 -13.79 -26.95 -8.58
C GLU A 4 -13.95 -25.44 -8.33
N ASN A 5 -14.86 -25.07 -7.41
CA ASN A 5 -15.04 -23.68 -7.00
C ASN A 5 -13.83 -23.16 -6.21
N ASN A 6 -13.23 -24.01 -5.37
CA ASN A 6 -12.00 -23.66 -4.64
C ASN A 6 -10.81 -23.47 -5.58
N LEU A 7 -10.64 -24.35 -6.57
CA LEU A 7 -9.55 -24.23 -7.54
C LEU A 7 -9.64 -22.93 -8.35
N LYS A 8 -10.85 -22.60 -8.83
CA LYS A 8 -11.11 -21.35 -9.55
C LYS A 8 -10.79 -20.14 -8.66
N PHE A 9 -11.32 -20.08 -7.45
CA PHE A 9 -11.05 -18.99 -6.51
C PHE A 9 -9.54 -18.78 -6.25
N ASN A 10 -8.78 -19.86 -6.06
CA ASN A 10 -7.34 -19.79 -5.80
C ASN A 10 -6.54 -19.26 -6.98
N THR A 11 -6.85 -19.71 -8.21
CA THR A 11 -6.24 -19.15 -9.42
C THR A 11 -6.50 -17.65 -9.52
N PHE A 12 -7.73 -17.21 -9.26
CA PHE A 12 -8.08 -15.80 -9.34
C PHE A 12 -7.42 -14.92 -8.27
N ILE A 13 -7.34 -15.39 -7.02
CA ILE A 13 -6.63 -14.64 -5.97
C ILE A 13 -5.15 -14.49 -6.32
N ASN A 14 -4.54 -15.49 -6.95
CA ASN A 14 -3.17 -15.37 -7.44
C ASN A 14 -3.04 -14.31 -8.54
N GLU A 15 -3.97 -14.23 -9.49
CA GLU A 15 -3.98 -13.18 -10.52
C GLU A 15 -4.12 -11.78 -9.91
N VAL A 16 -5.07 -11.58 -8.99
CA VAL A 16 -5.26 -10.29 -8.29
C VAL A 16 -4.01 -9.91 -7.51
N LYS A 17 -3.39 -10.87 -6.83
CA LYS A 17 -2.16 -10.69 -6.07
C LYS A 17 -1.00 -10.27 -6.98
N GLU A 18 -0.82 -10.90 -8.14
CA GLU A 18 0.21 -10.52 -9.12
C GLU A 18 -0.02 -9.11 -9.68
N GLN A 19 -1.27 -8.76 -9.98
CA GLN A 19 -1.65 -7.43 -10.46
C GLN A 19 -1.39 -6.36 -9.39
N ILE A 20 -1.86 -6.57 -8.16
CA ILE A 20 -1.59 -5.66 -7.03
C ILE A 20 -0.08 -5.51 -6.79
N GLN A 21 0.68 -6.61 -6.85
CA GLN A 21 2.12 -6.59 -6.67
C GLN A 21 2.81 -5.70 -7.72
N SER A 22 2.31 -5.66 -8.95
CA SER A 22 2.89 -4.80 -10.01
C SER A 22 2.82 -3.30 -9.69
N HIS A 23 1.91 -2.90 -8.81
CA HIS A 23 1.73 -1.52 -8.34
C HIS A 23 2.39 -1.25 -6.98
N THR A 24 2.92 -2.28 -6.30
CA THR A 24 3.39 -2.17 -4.92
C THR A 24 4.90 -2.27 -4.85
N LEU A 25 5.53 -1.33 -4.16
CA LEU A 25 6.98 -1.14 -4.15
C LEU A 25 7.52 -1.16 -2.73
N PRO A 26 8.63 -1.88 -2.48
CA PRO A 26 9.33 -1.78 -1.20
C PRO A 26 10.13 -0.48 -1.15
N LEU A 27 10.04 0.23 -0.03
CA LEU A 27 10.75 1.47 0.22
C LEU A 27 11.89 1.25 1.19
N PHE A 28 13.03 1.87 0.90
CA PHE A 28 14.27 1.74 1.65
C PHE A 28 14.86 3.11 1.95
N TYR A 29 15.73 3.16 2.94
CA TYR A 29 16.59 4.30 3.19
C TYR A 29 18.03 3.84 3.41
N HIS A 30 18.97 4.74 3.15
CA HIS A 30 20.39 4.49 3.38
C HIS A 30 20.79 4.91 4.80
N VAL A 31 21.51 4.05 5.51
CA VAL A 31 22.15 4.36 6.79
C VAL A 31 23.64 4.62 6.56
N ARG A 32 24.20 5.65 7.22
CA ARG A 32 25.65 5.94 7.18
C ARG A 32 26.44 4.65 7.41
N GLY A 33 27.33 4.31 6.47
CA GLY A 33 28.12 3.07 6.50
C GLY A 33 27.77 1.99 5.47
N LYS A 34 26.99 2.33 4.42
CA LYS A 34 26.61 1.49 3.26
C LYS A 34 25.48 0.48 3.46
N LEU A 35 24.74 0.55 4.56
CA LEU A 35 23.64 -0.38 4.81
C LEU A 35 22.30 0.25 4.44
N TYR A 36 21.56 -0.38 3.53
CA TYR A 36 20.15 -0.07 3.32
C TYR A 36 19.31 -0.68 4.44
N LYS A 37 18.18 -0.04 4.76
CA LYS A 37 17.19 -0.61 5.68
C LYS A 37 15.79 -0.50 5.09
N PRO A 38 14.93 -1.52 5.30
CA PRO A 38 13.54 -1.41 4.88
C PRO A 38 12.86 -0.30 5.68
N LEU A 39 12.24 0.61 4.96
CA LEU A 39 11.52 1.75 5.50
C LEU A 39 10.01 1.44 5.60
N GLY A 40 9.45 0.91 4.51
CA GLY A 40 8.03 0.70 4.37
C GLY A 40 7.67 0.15 3.00
N THR A 41 6.41 0.34 2.63
CA THR A 41 5.85 0.01 1.33
C THR A 41 5.24 1.26 0.70
N GLY A 42 5.18 1.32 -0.63
CA GLY A 42 4.45 2.36 -1.35
C GLY A 42 3.64 1.78 -2.50
N VAL A 43 2.54 2.45 -2.86
CA VAL A 43 1.74 2.13 -4.03
C VAL A 43 2.04 3.13 -5.13
N PHE A 44 2.52 2.63 -6.27
CA PHE A 44 2.81 3.42 -7.46
C PHE A 44 1.52 3.73 -8.20
N VAL A 45 1.20 5.02 -8.36
CA VAL A 45 -0.04 5.48 -8.98
C VAL A 45 0.23 6.53 -10.05
N LYS A 46 -0.67 6.61 -11.04
CA LYS A 46 -0.72 7.69 -12.01
C LYS A 46 -2.05 8.43 -11.88
N ILE A 47 -1.97 9.71 -11.53
CA ILE A 47 -3.12 10.60 -11.33
C ILE A 47 -2.87 11.90 -12.12
N ASP A 48 -3.83 12.32 -12.94
CA ASP A 48 -3.80 13.51 -13.77
C ASP A 48 -2.50 13.63 -14.59
N ASN A 49 -2.07 12.52 -15.18
CA ASN A 49 -0.82 12.38 -15.94
C ASN A 49 0.48 12.55 -15.14
N HIS A 50 0.42 12.61 -13.81
CA HIS A 50 1.56 12.66 -12.92
C HIS A 50 1.72 11.36 -12.14
N TYR A 51 2.93 11.08 -11.68
CA TYR A 51 3.29 9.84 -11.02
C TYR A 51 3.57 10.06 -9.54
N TYR A 52 3.07 9.17 -8.69
CA TYR A 52 3.21 9.28 -7.25
C TYR A 52 3.49 7.91 -6.62
N LEU A 53 4.14 7.93 -5.46
CA LEU A 53 4.05 6.84 -4.48
C LEU A 53 3.14 7.29 -3.35
N LEU A 54 2.14 6.48 -3.05
CA LEU A 54 1.30 6.64 -1.87
C LEU A 54 1.85 5.72 -0.78
N THR A 55 2.04 6.25 0.42
CA THR A 55 2.60 5.51 1.57
C THR A 55 2.08 6.09 2.89
N ALA A 56 2.52 5.58 4.02
CA ALA A 56 2.16 6.16 5.32
C ALA A 56 2.90 7.49 5.55
N GLY A 57 2.29 8.43 6.25
CA GLY A 57 2.91 9.72 6.61
C GLY A 57 4.23 9.52 7.34
N HIS A 58 4.25 8.68 8.37
CA HIS A 58 5.49 8.37 9.10
C HIS A 58 6.59 7.73 8.24
N VAL A 59 6.26 7.06 7.13
CA VAL A 59 7.29 6.54 6.21
C VAL A 59 8.10 7.69 5.60
N VAL A 60 7.47 8.82 5.29
CA VAL A 60 8.14 10.00 4.72
C VAL A 60 8.62 11.00 5.78
N SER A 61 8.08 10.94 7.00
CA SER A 61 8.29 11.98 8.03
C SER A 61 9.02 11.51 9.31
N ASN A 62 9.34 10.22 9.46
CA ASN A 62 9.97 9.72 10.69
C ASN A 62 11.48 10.03 10.79
N LYS A 63 11.78 11.16 11.43
CA LYS A 63 13.15 11.63 11.70
C LYS A 63 13.92 10.77 12.72
N ASP A 64 13.21 10.00 13.55
CA ASP A 64 13.84 9.15 14.57
C ASP A 64 14.44 7.87 13.93
N GLU A 65 13.88 7.42 12.80
CA GLU A 65 14.35 6.22 12.10
C GLU A 65 15.42 6.52 11.03
N TYR A 66 15.38 7.69 10.40
CA TYR A 66 16.34 8.07 9.37
C TYR A 66 16.53 9.58 9.20
N ASP A 67 17.71 9.96 8.73
CA ASP A 67 18.00 11.33 8.33
C ASP A 67 17.32 11.62 6.99
N GLN A 68 16.31 12.50 7.02
CA GLN A 68 15.48 12.86 5.87
C GLN A 68 16.25 13.57 4.74
N SER A 69 17.49 14.00 5.00
CA SER A 69 18.39 14.46 3.93
C SER A 69 18.81 13.34 2.99
N TYR A 70 18.64 12.07 3.38
CA TYR A 70 18.83 10.94 2.48
C TYR A 70 17.57 10.68 1.64
N PRO A 71 17.77 10.30 0.37
CA PRO A 71 16.67 9.90 -0.50
C PRO A 71 16.03 8.59 -0.01
N ILE A 72 14.76 8.41 -0.36
CA ILE A 72 14.12 7.09 -0.26
C ILE A 72 14.50 6.31 -1.51
N PHE A 73 14.81 5.03 -1.35
CA PHE A 73 15.14 4.14 -2.46
C PHE A 73 14.02 3.14 -2.70
N ILE A 74 13.82 2.78 -3.97
CA ILE A 74 12.93 1.71 -4.41
C ILE A 74 13.78 0.56 -4.91
N VAL A 75 13.52 -0.64 -4.42
CA VAL A 75 14.14 -1.85 -4.97
C VAL A 75 13.24 -2.40 -6.09
N THR A 76 13.81 -2.50 -7.28
CA THR A 76 13.16 -3.09 -8.45
C THR A 76 13.95 -4.29 -8.97
N LYS A 77 13.39 -5.03 -9.93
CA LYS A 77 14.15 -6.06 -10.67
C LYS A 77 15.35 -5.47 -11.44
N GLY A 78 15.29 -4.19 -11.81
CA GLY A 78 16.36 -3.46 -12.49
C GLY A 78 17.41 -2.86 -11.56
N GLY A 79 17.28 -3.06 -10.24
CA GLY A 79 18.17 -2.49 -9.22
C GLY A 79 17.50 -1.42 -8.36
N LEU A 80 18.33 -0.62 -7.70
CA LEU A 80 17.91 0.46 -6.82
C LEU A 80 17.62 1.73 -7.60
N ILE A 81 16.45 2.32 -7.36
CA ILE A 81 16.05 3.62 -7.90
C ILE A 81 15.97 4.62 -6.75
N GLU A 82 16.71 5.70 -6.87
CA GLU A 82 16.63 6.82 -5.93
C GLU A 82 15.38 7.65 -6.22
N THR A 83 14.58 7.91 -5.20
CA THR A 83 13.49 8.87 -5.28
C THR A 83 14.05 10.24 -4.93
N ASP A 84 14.45 11.00 -5.95
CA ASP A 84 14.69 12.45 -5.83
C ASP A 84 13.36 13.23 -5.83
N GLY A 85 12.33 12.62 -5.23
CA GLY A 85 10.96 13.06 -5.30
C GLY A 85 10.60 14.04 -4.19
N LEU A 86 9.65 14.92 -4.47
CA LEU A 86 9.06 15.77 -3.43
C LEU A 86 8.23 14.89 -2.48
N LYS A 87 8.69 14.79 -1.23
CA LYS A 87 8.01 14.08 -0.14
C LYS A 87 7.04 15.04 0.54
N PHE A 88 5.80 14.61 0.71
CA PHE A 88 4.73 15.37 1.33
C PHE A 88 4.01 14.50 2.37
N GLU A 89 3.89 15.02 3.58
CA GLU A 89 3.07 14.44 4.64
C GLU A 89 1.84 15.32 4.85
N ALA A 90 0.66 14.71 4.93
CA ALA A 90 -0.58 15.41 5.20
C ALA A 90 -1.29 14.87 6.44
N SER A 91 -0.75 15.19 7.61
CA SER A 91 -1.28 14.77 8.90
C SER A 91 -2.74 15.19 9.14
N HIS A 92 -3.22 16.24 8.46
CA HIS A 92 -4.62 16.67 8.52
C HIS A 92 -5.61 15.66 7.92
N PHE A 93 -5.15 14.74 7.06
CA PHE A 93 -5.97 13.70 6.44
C PHE A 93 -5.67 12.30 7.00
N GLY A 94 -5.02 12.21 8.16
CA GLY A 94 -4.54 10.97 8.74
C GLY A 94 -3.05 10.76 8.47
N ASP A 95 -2.59 9.51 8.49
CA ASP A 95 -1.19 9.16 8.30
C ASP A 95 -0.87 9.03 6.80
N VAL A 96 -0.98 10.15 6.08
CA VAL A 96 -0.87 10.25 4.63
C VAL A 96 0.54 10.69 4.21
N GLY A 97 1.23 9.83 3.46
CA GLY A 97 2.51 10.12 2.81
C GLY A 97 2.39 10.06 1.30
N VAL A 98 2.85 11.09 0.61
CA VAL A 98 2.88 11.16 -0.86
C VAL A 98 4.30 11.52 -1.30
N ILE A 99 4.84 10.77 -2.26
CA ILE A 99 6.10 11.09 -2.93
C ILE A 99 5.78 11.37 -4.38
N PHE A 100 6.00 12.59 -4.84
CA PHE A 100 5.93 12.93 -6.26
C PHE A 100 7.13 12.33 -7.00
N LEU A 101 6.89 11.66 -8.11
CA LEU A 101 7.95 11.08 -8.94
C LEU A 101 8.08 11.89 -10.24
N PRO A 102 9.24 12.54 -10.48
CA PRO A 102 9.54 13.16 -11.76
C PRO A 102 9.44 12.13 -12.90
N THR A 103 9.03 12.58 -14.09
CA THR A 103 8.83 11.70 -15.26
C THR A 103 10.01 10.76 -15.54
N PRO A 104 11.28 11.19 -15.51
CA PRO A 104 12.40 10.26 -15.75
C PRO A 104 12.49 9.13 -14.73
N ILE A 105 12.19 9.40 -13.46
CA ILE A 105 12.19 8.38 -12.39
C ILE A 105 11.00 7.43 -12.56
N ALA A 106 9.82 7.97 -12.91
CA ALA A 106 8.64 7.16 -13.17
C ALA A 106 8.82 6.25 -14.38
N GLU A 107 9.44 6.74 -15.46
CA GLU A 107 9.78 5.93 -16.64
C GLU A 107 10.74 4.79 -16.31
N LEU A 108 11.73 5.03 -15.44
CA LEU A 108 12.61 3.97 -14.93
C LEU A 108 11.83 2.88 -14.17
N LEU A 109 10.84 3.26 -13.36
CA LEU A 109 10.00 2.31 -12.63
C LEU A 109 9.13 1.47 -13.57
N ILE A 110 8.53 2.11 -14.59
CA ILE A 110 7.62 1.46 -15.56
C ILE A 110 8.29 0.29 -16.31
N TYR A 111 9.62 0.25 -16.43
CA TYR A 111 10.31 -0.92 -17.00
C TYR A 111 10.10 -2.22 -16.21
N SER A 112 9.77 -2.12 -14.93
CA SER A 112 9.67 -3.28 -14.04
C SER A 112 8.38 -3.34 -13.22
N THR A 113 7.59 -2.27 -13.24
CA THR A 113 6.36 -2.10 -12.46
C THR A 113 5.28 -1.47 -13.33
N THR A 114 4.06 -1.36 -12.80
CA THR A 114 2.96 -0.68 -13.49
C THR A 114 2.32 0.32 -12.53
N PRO A 115 2.06 1.56 -12.94
CA PRO A 115 1.32 2.49 -12.09
C PRO A 115 -0.16 2.05 -12.03
N LEU A 116 -0.74 2.10 -10.84
CA LEU A 116 -2.19 2.00 -10.68
C LEU A 116 -2.84 3.24 -11.29
N LEU A 117 -3.88 3.04 -12.11
CA LEU A 117 -4.60 4.13 -12.75
C LEU A 117 -5.78 4.61 -11.89
N GLU A 118 -6.20 5.87 -12.07
CA GLU A 118 -7.32 6.47 -11.33
C GLU A 118 -8.60 5.62 -11.34
N GLY A 119 -8.92 4.97 -12.46
CA GLY A 119 -10.11 4.10 -12.56
C GLY A 119 -10.10 2.89 -11.61
N GLN A 120 -8.94 2.59 -11.00
CA GLN A 120 -8.75 1.53 -10.02
C GLN A 120 -8.67 2.07 -8.59
N ILE A 121 -8.93 3.37 -8.39
CA ILE A 121 -8.99 4.00 -7.08
C ILE A 121 -10.44 4.28 -6.72
N ARG A 122 -10.84 3.92 -5.50
CA ARG A 122 -12.21 4.10 -5.01
C ARG A 122 -12.22 4.96 -3.76
N THR A 123 -12.67 6.20 -3.92
CA THR A 123 -12.75 7.18 -2.82
C THR A 123 -14.02 7.07 -1.99
N ASP A 124 -15.11 6.54 -2.56
CA ASP A 124 -16.35 6.27 -1.85
C ASP A 124 -16.38 4.82 -1.38
N THR A 125 -16.35 4.65 -0.06
CA THR A 125 -16.34 3.34 0.61
C THR A 125 -17.63 3.10 1.40
N SER A 126 -18.66 3.95 1.24
CA SER A 126 -19.87 3.92 2.06
C SER A 126 -20.73 2.67 1.88
N ASP A 127 -20.66 2.05 0.71
CA ASP A 127 -21.37 0.83 0.32
C ASP A 127 -20.51 -0.45 0.47
N ILE A 128 -19.26 -0.33 0.93
CA ILE A 128 -18.39 -1.49 1.13
C ILE A 128 -18.77 -2.22 2.43
N GLY A 129 -19.34 -3.42 2.27
CA GLY A 129 -19.85 -4.25 3.37
C GLY A 129 -18.78 -4.92 4.24
N ARG A 130 -19.23 -5.65 5.27
CA ARG A 130 -18.39 -6.33 6.29
C ARG A 130 -17.77 -7.67 5.85
N ALA A 131 -17.76 -7.98 4.56
CA ALA A 131 -17.32 -9.29 4.04
C ALA A 131 -15.79 -9.41 3.93
N PHE A 132 -15.29 -10.63 3.65
CA PHE A 132 -13.88 -10.92 3.31
C PHE A 132 -13.54 -10.42 1.89
N GLN A 133 -13.64 -9.11 1.69
CA GLN A 133 -13.42 -8.46 0.41
C GLN A 133 -12.22 -7.51 0.47
N TYR A 134 -11.39 -7.62 1.50
CA TYR A 134 -10.20 -6.78 1.61
C TYR A 134 -8.94 -7.61 1.49
N CYS A 135 -7.92 -7.02 0.90
CA CYS A 135 -6.58 -7.58 0.95
C CYS A 135 -5.53 -6.51 1.11
N ILE A 136 -4.36 -6.94 1.60
CA ILE A 136 -3.19 -6.10 1.77
C ILE A 136 -2.01 -6.83 1.16
N LEU A 137 -1.18 -6.08 0.44
CA LEU A 137 0.11 -6.53 -0.08
C LEU A 137 1.17 -5.52 0.30
N GLY A 138 2.25 -5.98 0.92
CA GLY A 138 3.39 -5.13 1.28
C GLY A 138 4.63 -5.94 1.62
N TYR A 139 5.70 -5.25 2.03
CA TYR A 139 7.03 -5.85 2.17
C TYR A 139 7.50 -5.84 3.63
N PRO A 140 7.23 -6.89 4.41
CA PRO A 140 7.63 -6.92 5.81
C PRO A 140 9.16 -7.00 5.96
N LYS A 141 9.68 -6.36 7.01
CA LYS A 141 11.12 -6.34 7.36
C LYS A 141 11.70 -7.75 7.46
N THR A 142 10.92 -8.73 7.92
CA THR A 142 11.32 -10.14 8.06
C THR A 142 11.55 -10.86 6.74
N ARG A 143 11.08 -10.31 5.61
CA ARG A 143 11.20 -10.89 4.27
C ARG A 143 12.16 -10.13 3.37
N VAL A 144 13.01 -9.30 3.97
CA VAL A 144 14.08 -8.58 3.29
C VAL A 144 15.42 -9.21 3.62
N THR A 145 16.22 -9.48 2.59
CA THR A 145 17.61 -9.91 2.71
C THR A 145 18.49 -8.90 1.98
N ILE A 146 19.56 -8.45 2.66
CA ILE A 146 20.50 -7.46 2.14
C ILE A 146 21.87 -8.14 2.10
N GLY A 147 22.34 -8.43 0.88
CA GLY A 147 23.71 -8.89 0.61
C GLY A 147 24.60 -7.73 0.17
N ASP A 148 25.85 -8.03 -0.15
CA ASP A 148 26.86 -7.02 -0.51
C ASP A 148 26.47 -6.21 -1.77
N ASP A 149 25.86 -6.86 -2.76
CA ASP A 149 25.49 -6.25 -4.05
C ASP A 149 23.99 -6.32 -4.38
N GLN A 150 23.18 -6.96 -3.53
CA GLN A 150 21.78 -7.24 -3.85
C GLN A 150 20.86 -7.07 -2.64
N ILE A 151 19.72 -6.41 -2.87
CA ILE A 151 18.61 -6.37 -1.94
C ILE A 151 17.48 -7.22 -2.51
N ASN A 152 17.08 -8.23 -1.75
CA ASN A 152 15.92 -9.05 -2.07
C ASN A 152 14.80 -8.73 -1.08
N ALA A 153 13.68 -8.23 -1.60
CA ALA A 153 12.49 -7.91 -0.81
C ALA A 153 11.32 -8.76 -1.30
N ASN A 154 10.84 -9.67 -0.46
CA ASN A 154 9.67 -10.49 -0.76
C ASN A 154 8.43 -9.89 -0.09
N TYR A 155 7.33 -9.85 -0.85
CA TYR A 155 6.09 -9.33 -0.32
C TYR A 155 5.38 -10.38 0.56
N GLN A 156 4.44 -9.90 1.35
CA GLN A 156 3.41 -10.67 2.03
C GLN A 156 2.05 -10.19 1.54
N PHE A 157 1.19 -11.14 1.21
CA PHE A 157 -0.19 -10.91 0.80
C PHE A 157 -1.12 -11.63 1.77
N PHE A 158 -2.21 -10.99 2.16
CA PHE A 158 -3.25 -11.66 2.92
C PHE A 158 -4.62 -11.03 2.68
N LEU A 159 -5.65 -11.87 2.81
CA LEU A 159 -7.05 -11.46 2.83
C LEU A 159 -7.45 -11.08 4.26
N THR A 160 -8.35 -10.10 4.37
CA THR A 160 -8.92 -9.65 5.64
C THR A 160 -10.36 -9.17 5.45
N ARG A 161 -11.02 -8.81 6.56
CA ARG A 161 -12.37 -8.26 6.63
C ARG A 161 -12.38 -6.97 7.44
N ALA A 162 -13.42 -6.17 7.27
CA ALA A 162 -13.65 -5.00 8.11
C ALA A 162 -13.70 -5.39 9.60
N ALA A 163 -13.18 -4.51 10.45
CA ALA A 163 -13.12 -4.74 11.88
C ALA A 163 -14.53 -4.86 12.50
N SER A 164 -14.70 -5.77 13.45
CA SER A 164 -15.94 -5.88 14.22
C SER A 164 -16.17 -4.67 15.14
N ASP A 165 -17.43 -4.41 15.51
CA ASP A 165 -17.82 -3.34 16.43
C ASP A 165 -17.04 -3.42 17.76
N LYS A 166 -16.70 -4.63 18.20
CA LYS A 166 -15.87 -4.91 19.37
C LYS A 166 -14.46 -4.33 19.24
N ALA A 167 -13.85 -4.46 18.06
CA ALA A 167 -12.52 -3.94 17.80
C ALA A 167 -12.48 -2.41 17.89
N PHE A 168 -13.51 -1.73 17.36
CA PHE A 168 -13.67 -0.28 17.51
C PHE A 168 -13.76 0.16 18.97
N PHE A 169 -14.61 -0.52 19.75
CA PHE A 169 -14.79 -0.23 21.17
C PHE A 169 -13.46 -0.31 21.94
N PHE A 170 -12.66 -1.36 21.72
CA PHE A 170 -11.39 -1.53 22.44
C PHE A 170 -10.28 -0.58 21.98
N ASN A 171 -10.31 -0.13 20.73
CA ASN A 171 -9.26 0.74 20.17
C ASN A 171 -9.59 2.25 20.28
N LYS A 172 -10.78 2.62 20.79
CA LYS A 172 -11.21 4.01 21.05
C LYS A 172 -11.08 4.93 19.82
N LYS A 173 -11.50 4.45 18.65
CA LYS A 173 -11.34 5.16 17.37
C LYS A 173 -12.68 5.49 16.73
N ASN A 174 -12.69 6.61 16.00
CA ASN A 174 -13.81 7.02 15.15
C ASN A 174 -13.78 6.24 13.83
N ARG A 175 -14.95 5.88 13.30
CA ARG A 175 -15.11 5.14 12.03
C ARG A 175 -14.90 6.00 10.80
N ASP A 176 -15.08 7.30 10.96
CA ASP A 176 -15.17 8.21 9.82
C ASP A 176 -13.77 8.61 9.29
N ASP A 177 -12.73 8.43 10.11
CA ASP A 177 -11.39 8.94 9.83
C ASP A 177 -10.43 7.86 9.28
N ASP A 178 -10.67 6.59 9.61
CA ASP A 178 -9.74 5.48 9.42
C ASP A 178 -10.50 4.22 8.96
N ILE A 179 -9.85 3.39 8.14
CA ILE A 179 -10.34 2.06 7.76
C ILE A 179 -9.72 1.02 8.71
N PHE A 180 -10.59 0.28 9.40
CA PHE A 180 -10.18 -0.74 10.36
C PHE A 180 -10.44 -2.13 9.82
N MET A 181 -9.45 -3.00 9.95
CA MET A 181 -9.54 -4.40 9.52
C MET A 181 -9.17 -5.34 10.65
N GLU A 182 -9.75 -6.54 10.62
CA GLU A 182 -9.38 -7.56 11.58
C GLU A 182 -8.00 -8.12 11.28
N TRP A 183 -7.26 -8.37 12.36
CA TRP A 183 -6.02 -9.12 12.32
C TRP A 183 -6.18 -10.36 13.18
N ASP A 184 -7.13 -11.22 12.83
CA ASP A 184 -7.53 -12.34 13.69
C ASP A 184 -7.09 -13.70 13.14
N GLN A 185 -7.20 -14.01 11.84
CA GLN A 185 -6.78 -15.33 11.32
C GLN A 185 -6.34 -15.28 9.84
N PHE A 186 -5.13 -15.78 9.55
CA PHE A 186 -4.69 -16.03 8.18
C PHE A 186 -4.96 -17.46 7.80
N TRP A 187 -5.61 -17.60 6.65
CA TRP A 187 -5.83 -18.86 5.98
C TRP A 187 -5.04 -18.82 4.68
N ASP A 188 -4.30 -19.87 4.36
CA ASP A 188 -3.79 -20.02 2.99
C ASP A 188 -4.96 -20.33 2.03
N LEU A 189 -4.62 -20.43 0.76
CA LEU A 189 -5.56 -20.78 -0.31
C LEU A 189 -6.12 -22.20 -0.17
N GLU A 190 -5.53 -23.04 0.68
CA GLU A 190 -5.96 -24.40 0.96
C GLU A 190 -6.87 -24.48 2.20
N GLY A 191 -7.10 -23.34 2.87
CA GLY A 191 -7.89 -23.28 4.10
C GLY A 191 -7.13 -23.78 5.33
N ASN A 192 -5.79 -23.84 5.28
CA ASN A 192 -4.97 -24.09 6.45
C ASN A 192 -4.66 -22.79 7.18
N ARG A 193 -4.64 -22.84 8.50
CA ARG A 193 -4.21 -21.72 9.33
C ARG A 193 -2.72 -21.49 9.15
N VAL A 194 -2.32 -20.33 8.64
CA VAL A 194 -0.91 -19.98 8.49
C VAL A 194 -0.41 -19.13 9.66
N LYS A 195 0.90 -19.21 9.91
CA LYS A 195 1.54 -18.43 10.97
C LYS A 195 1.43 -16.95 10.64
N ARG A 196 1.01 -16.20 11.65
CA ARG A 196 0.93 -14.74 11.62
C ARG A 196 2.34 -14.16 11.67
N GLU A 197 2.85 -13.69 10.54
CA GLU A 197 4.03 -12.82 10.50
C GLU A 197 3.63 -11.42 10.92
N ARG A 198 4.49 -10.73 11.68
CA ARG A 198 4.22 -9.34 12.07
C ARG A 198 4.33 -8.45 10.82
N PRO A 199 3.41 -7.50 10.62
CA PRO A 199 3.40 -6.64 9.44
C PRO A 199 4.43 -5.49 9.55
N GLU A 200 5.44 -5.63 10.41
CA GLU A 200 6.49 -4.61 10.57
C GLU A 200 7.20 -4.41 9.21
N GLY A 201 7.25 -3.17 8.71
CA GLY A 201 7.73 -2.84 7.35
C GLY A 201 6.66 -2.79 6.27
N MET A 202 5.43 -3.23 6.55
CA MET A 202 4.30 -3.12 5.61
C MET A 202 3.56 -1.79 5.71
N SER A 203 3.97 -0.86 6.59
CA SER A 203 3.41 0.51 6.62
C SER A 203 3.53 1.16 5.25
N GLY A 204 2.45 1.77 4.77
CA GLY A 204 2.32 2.31 3.43
C GLY A 204 1.85 1.31 2.36
N SER A 205 1.51 0.07 2.75
CA SER A 205 0.92 -0.90 1.82
C SER A 205 -0.50 -0.51 1.39
N GLY A 206 -0.85 -0.86 0.16
CA GLY A 206 -2.21 -0.66 -0.33
C GLY A 206 -3.22 -1.50 0.45
N LEU A 207 -4.34 -0.87 0.81
CA LEU A 207 -5.54 -1.54 1.23
C LEU A 207 -6.50 -1.61 0.05
N TRP A 208 -6.81 -2.83 -0.35
CA TRP A 208 -7.54 -3.11 -1.57
C TRP A 208 -8.89 -3.73 -1.26
N TYR A 209 -9.90 -3.32 -2.01
CA TYR A 209 -11.19 -3.97 -2.10
C TYR A 209 -11.20 -4.93 -3.28
N ILE A 210 -11.69 -6.16 -3.08
CA ILE A 210 -11.92 -7.16 -4.11
C ILE A 210 -13.43 -7.31 -4.32
N ASP A 211 -13.89 -6.86 -5.49
CA ASP A 211 -15.23 -7.15 -5.96
C ASP A 211 -15.22 -8.53 -6.63
N ASN A 212 -16.07 -9.43 -6.16
CA ASN A 212 -16.27 -10.77 -6.72
C ASN A 212 -17.75 -10.99 -7.03
N THR A 213 -18.36 -10.04 -7.73
CA THR A 213 -19.74 -10.16 -8.19
C THR A 213 -19.81 -10.91 -9.52
N ALA A 214 -20.82 -11.77 -9.64
CA ALA A 214 -21.20 -12.33 -10.93
C ALA A 214 -21.89 -11.25 -11.75
N ASN A 215 -21.49 -11.08 -13.01
CA ASN A 215 -22.21 -10.21 -13.93
C ASN A 215 -23.58 -10.80 -14.27
N TYR A 216 -24.42 -10.04 -14.99
CA TYR A 216 -25.76 -10.48 -15.41
C TYR A 216 -25.77 -11.75 -16.28
N SER A 217 -24.63 -12.13 -16.88
CA SER A 217 -24.47 -13.38 -17.65
C SER A 217 -24.00 -14.57 -16.80
N GLY A 218 -23.88 -14.40 -15.47
CA GLY A 218 -23.38 -15.43 -14.56
C GLY A 218 -21.85 -15.64 -14.63
N GLN A 219 -21.13 -14.81 -15.39
CA GLN A 219 -19.67 -14.81 -15.40
C GLN A 219 -19.16 -13.98 -14.21
N TYR A 220 -18.32 -14.59 -13.38
CA TYR A 220 -17.63 -13.87 -12.31
C TYR A 220 -16.68 -12.84 -12.90
N ARG A 221 -16.85 -11.57 -12.54
CA ARG A 221 -15.86 -10.53 -12.80
C ARG A 221 -15.22 -10.19 -11.49
N ILE A 222 -13.97 -10.61 -11.31
CA ILE A 222 -13.19 -10.18 -10.17
C ILE A 222 -12.45 -8.90 -10.55
N SER A 223 -12.61 -7.87 -9.74
CA SER A 223 -11.87 -6.62 -9.89
C SER A 223 -11.33 -6.17 -8.54
N TYR A 224 -10.27 -5.36 -8.56
CA TYR A 224 -9.66 -4.82 -7.37
C TYR A 224 -9.60 -3.30 -7.44
N GLN A 225 -9.76 -2.65 -6.29
CA GLN A 225 -9.75 -1.20 -6.17
C GLN A 225 -8.95 -0.80 -4.94
N LEU A 226 -8.08 0.21 -5.07
CA LEU A 226 -7.39 0.80 -3.93
C LEU A 226 -8.38 1.69 -3.16
N ILE A 227 -8.58 1.40 -1.88
CA ILE A 227 -9.51 2.14 -1.00
C ILE A 227 -8.80 2.87 0.15
N GLY A 228 -7.54 2.51 0.41
CA GLY A 228 -6.74 3.18 1.44
C GLY A 228 -5.30 2.70 1.45
N ILE A 229 -4.55 3.19 2.43
CA ILE A 229 -3.16 2.82 2.68
C ILE A 229 -3.05 2.38 4.14
N MET A 230 -2.59 1.14 4.38
CA MET A 230 -2.36 0.62 5.73
C MET A 230 -1.14 1.29 6.34
N TYR A 231 -1.25 1.77 7.58
CA TYR A 231 -0.17 2.48 8.24
C TYR A 231 0.13 1.95 9.66
N GLU A 232 -0.82 1.28 10.31
CA GLU A 232 -0.63 0.84 11.69
C GLU A 232 -1.17 -0.57 11.93
N TYR A 233 -0.45 -1.30 12.79
CA TYR A 233 -0.87 -2.56 13.35
C TYR A 233 -0.91 -2.47 14.87
N ARG A 234 -2.05 -2.81 15.49
CA ARG A 234 -2.22 -2.83 16.94
C ARG A 234 -2.47 -4.24 17.43
N THR A 235 -1.91 -4.58 18.60
CA THR A 235 -2.01 -5.91 19.22
C THR A 235 -2.83 -5.94 20.51
N TYR A 236 -3.25 -4.78 21.01
CA TYR A 236 -3.85 -4.66 22.34
C TYR A 236 -5.33 -5.10 22.35
N LYS A 237 -5.66 -6.12 23.15
CA LYS A 237 -6.99 -6.73 23.38
C LYS A 237 -7.70 -7.32 22.15
N HIS A 238 -7.74 -6.58 21.05
CA HIS A 238 -8.29 -7.01 19.77
C HIS A 238 -7.34 -6.54 18.66
N PRO A 239 -6.49 -7.43 18.12
CA PRO A 239 -5.56 -7.05 17.08
C PRO A 239 -6.28 -6.55 15.83
N ILE A 240 -5.79 -5.43 15.30
CA ILE A 240 -6.37 -4.75 14.14
C ILE A 240 -5.27 -4.17 13.26
N LEU A 241 -5.60 -4.00 11.99
CA LEU A 241 -4.89 -3.10 11.09
C LEU A 241 -5.69 -1.81 10.92
N VAL A 242 -4.97 -0.72 10.72
CA VAL A 242 -5.54 0.61 10.47
C VAL A 242 -4.94 1.15 9.18
N GLY A 243 -5.80 1.69 8.33
CA GLY A 243 -5.39 2.37 7.11
C GLY A 243 -6.07 3.71 6.96
N SER A 244 -5.39 4.67 6.33
CA SER A 244 -5.96 5.96 6.00
C SER A 244 -6.78 5.84 4.71
N PRO A 245 -8.00 6.40 4.63
CA PRO A 245 -8.83 6.37 3.43
C PRO A 245 -8.12 7.02 2.24
N ILE A 246 -8.29 6.44 1.04
CA ILE A 246 -7.62 6.93 -0.16
C ILE A 246 -8.06 8.35 -0.55
N SER A 247 -9.27 8.76 -0.13
CA SER A 247 -9.77 10.11 -0.32
C SER A 247 -8.83 11.18 0.26
N GLY A 248 -8.18 10.92 1.40
CA GLY A 248 -7.18 11.81 2.00
C GLY A 248 -5.94 11.99 1.13
N PHE A 249 -5.48 10.93 0.47
CA PHE A 249 -4.37 10.97 -0.48
C PHE A 249 -4.72 11.78 -1.74
N ILE A 250 -5.91 11.56 -2.29
CA ILE A 250 -6.37 12.31 -3.46
C ILE A 250 -6.50 13.81 -3.15
N GLN A 251 -7.04 14.16 -1.98
CA GLN A 251 -7.11 15.56 -1.54
C GLN A 251 -5.71 16.17 -1.35
N SER A 252 -4.78 15.41 -0.75
CA SER A 252 -3.39 15.81 -0.57
C SER A 252 -2.70 16.12 -1.91
N ILE A 253 -2.88 15.27 -2.91
CA ILE A 253 -2.34 15.48 -4.26
C ILE A 253 -2.93 16.74 -4.89
N ARG A 254 -4.25 16.93 -4.79
CA ARG A 254 -4.91 18.14 -5.30
C ARG A 254 -4.37 19.41 -4.65
N MET A 255 -4.16 19.41 -3.33
CA MET A 255 -3.56 20.53 -2.60
C MET A 255 -2.12 20.80 -3.05
N LEU A 256 -1.32 19.76 -3.21
CA LEU A 256 0.06 19.86 -3.71
C LEU A 256 0.10 20.54 -5.09
N ARG A 257 -0.80 20.11 -6.00
CA ARG A 257 -0.90 20.67 -7.36
C ARG A 257 -1.45 22.10 -7.39
N ALA A 258 -2.35 22.42 -6.47
CA ALA A 258 -2.92 23.77 -6.33
C ALA A 258 -1.92 24.80 -5.76
N ASN A 259 -0.72 24.38 -5.36
CA ASN A 259 0.35 25.28 -4.92
C ASN A 259 1.55 25.26 -5.90
N PRO A 260 1.49 26.02 -7.01
CA PRO A 260 2.55 26.05 -8.02
C PRO A 260 3.89 26.53 -7.46
N GLN A 261 3.92 27.33 -6.39
CA GLN A 261 5.18 27.76 -5.78
C GLN A 261 5.90 26.61 -5.05
N ALA A 262 5.14 25.68 -4.46
CA ALA A 262 5.70 24.46 -3.92
C ALA A 262 6.30 23.58 -5.02
N LEU A 263 5.74 23.56 -6.23
CA LEU A 263 6.26 22.82 -7.38
C LEU A 263 7.45 23.52 -8.06
N LYS A 264 7.40 24.84 -8.23
CA LYS A 264 8.43 25.67 -8.90
C LYS A 264 9.77 25.71 -8.16
N LYS A 265 9.77 25.53 -6.84
CA LYS A 265 11.02 25.45 -6.05
C LYS A 265 11.91 24.25 -6.44
N PHE A 266 11.37 23.28 -7.18
CA PHE A 266 12.05 22.02 -7.49
C PHE A 266 12.24 21.77 -9.00
N ASN A 267 12.20 22.81 -9.85
CA ASN A 267 12.41 22.69 -11.31
C ASN A 267 11.56 21.59 -11.99
N LEU A 268 10.31 21.44 -11.56
CA LEU A 268 9.39 20.50 -12.21
C LEU A 268 8.89 21.09 -13.54
N PRO A 269 8.91 20.34 -14.64
CA PRO A 269 8.30 20.79 -15.90
C PRO A 269 6.78 20.92 -15.74
N ASP A 270 6.22 21.97 -16.36
CA ASP A 270 4.78 22.28 -16.38
C ASP A 270 3.92 21.16 -17.01
#